data_AF-A0A951GUL9-F1
#
_entry.id   AF-A0A951GUL9-F1
#
_cell.length_a   1.000
_cell.length_b   1.000
_cell.length_c   1.000
_cell.angle_alpha   90.00
_cell.angle_beta   90.00
_cell.angle_gamma   90.00
#
_symmetry.space_group_name_H-M   'P 1'
#
loop_
_entity.id
_entity.type
_entity.pdbx_description
1 polymer ?
#
loop_
_entity_poly.entity_id
_entity_poly.type
_entity_poly.pdbx_seq_one_letter_code
_entity_poly.pdbx_strand_id
1 'polypeptide(L)' 'MPQIIVMADPPAKDGKATVMLRERVNVTDFESDHFATQLVQRLGWAVGDANQAEQGDGRR' A
#
# COMPACT_ATOMS: atom_id res chain seq x y z
N MET A 1 -3.06 -12.69 -13.29
CA MET A 1 -2.26 -12.62 -12.04
C MET A 1 -2.93 -11.64 -11.11
N PRO A 2 -3.29 -12.05 -9.87
CA PRO A 2 -3.88 -11.14 -8.89
C PRO A 2 -2.88 -10.08 -8.42
N GLN A 3 -3.39 -8.95 -7.96
CA GLN A 3 -2.59 -7.80 -7.53
C GLN A 3 -3.21 -7.14 -6.32
N ILE A 4 -2.36 -6.61 -5.44
CA ILE A 4 -2.73 -5.75 -4.32
C ILE A 4 -2.20 -4.35 -4.64
N ILE A 5 -3.06 -3.35 -4.49
CA ILE A 5 -2.71 -1.95 -4.71
C ILE A 5 -2.98 -1.19 -3.40
N VAL A 6 -1.95 -0.56 -2.85
CA VAL A 6 -2.08 0.38 -1.73
C VAL A 6 -2.05 1.78 -2.32
N MET A 7 -3.05 2.58 -1.99
CA MET A 7 -3.20 3.95 -2.47
C MET A 7 -3.39 4.87 -1.27
N ALA A 8 -2.91 6.10 -1.40
CA ALA A 8 -3.22 7.18 -0.50
C ALA A 8 -4.23 8.09 -1.15
N ASP A 9 -5.27 8.45 -0.41
CA ASP A 9 -6.23 9.43 -0.88
C ASP A 9 -5.60 10.84 -0.87
N PRO A 10 -5.97 11.69 -1.84
CA PRO A 10 -5.54 13.07 -1.85
C PRO A 10 -6.14 13.82 -0.64
N PRO A 11 -5.45 14.82 -0.08
CA PRO A 11 -5.99 15.61 1.03
C PRO A 11 -7.20 16.47 0.61
N ALA A 12 -7.27 16.82 -0.67
CA ALA A 12 -8.36 17.57 -1.27
C ALA A 12 -9.24 16.64 -2.10
N LYS A 13 -10.57 16.85 -2.04
CA LYS A 13 -11.58 16.00 -2.69
C LYS A 13 -11.42 15.82 -4.21
N ASP A 14 -10.69 16.72 -4.88
CA ASP A 14 -10.49 16.70 -6.33
C ASP A 14 -9.08 16.23 -6.76
N GLY A 15 -8.24 15.82 -5.80
CA GLY A 15 -6.92 15.30 -6.11
C GLY A 15 -6.96 13.88 -6.70
N LYS A 16 -5.81 13.39 -7.17
CA LYS A 16 -5.68 12.01 -7.62
C LYS A 16 -5.09 11.17 -6.50
N ALA A 17 -5.70 10.01 -6.24
CA ALA A 17 -5.12 9.02 -5.35
C ALA A 17 -3.72 8.63 -5.86
N THR A 18 -2.76 8.55 -4.93
CA THR A 18 -1.37 8.21 -5.24
C THR A 18 -1.11 6.77 -4.90
N VAL A 19 -0.60 5.99 -5.86
CA VAL A 19 -0.26 4.58 -5.63
C VAL A 19 1.03 4.51 -4.82
N MET A 20 0.96 3.92 -3.62
CA MET A 20 2.10 3.68 -2.74
C MET A 20 2.76 2.33 -3.02
N LEU A 21 1.96 1.31 -3.35
CA LEU A 21 2.46 -0.01 -3.72
C LEU A 21 1.54 -0.66 -4.75
N ARG A 22 2.15 -1.35 -5.71
CA ARG A 22 1.47 -2.28 -6.60
C ARG A 22 2.23 -3.60 -6.61
N GLU A 23 1.70 -4.55 -5.86
CA GLU A 23 2.30 -5.87 -5.70
C GLU A 23 1.53 -6.91 -6.52
N ARG A 24 2.23 -7.75 -7.27
CA ARG A 24 1.64 -8.95 -7.88
C ARG A 24 1.74 -10.08 -6.88
N VAL A 25 0.66 -10.82 -6.68
CA VAL A 25 0.62 -11.91 -5.70
C VAL A 25 0.27 -13.24 -6.35
N ASN A 26 0.77 -14.32 -5.76
CA ASN A 26 0.45 -15.71 -6.08
C ASN A 26 -0.14 -16.38 -4.82
N VAL A 27 -0.92 -17.45 -5.01
CA VAL A 27 -1.44 -18.30 -3.92
C VAL A 27 -0.31 -18.79 -3.02
N THR A 28 0.85 -19.13 -3.60
CA THR A 28 2.04 -19.58 -2.87
C THR A 28 2.58 -18.57 -1.86
N ASP A 29 2.33 -17.26 -2.07
CA ASP A 29 2.74 -16.22 -1.12
C ASP A 29 1.98 -16.30 0.20
N PHE A 30 0.84 -17.00 0.23
CA PHE A 30 -0.02 -17.18 1.40
C PHE A 30 0.09 -18.57 2.03
N GLU A 31 0.71 -19.54 1.35
CA GLU A 31 0.85 -20.92 1.83
C GLU A 31 2.09 -21.12 2.72
N SER A 32 3.06 -20.20 2.66
CA SER A 32 4.27 -20.24 3.48
C SER A 32 4.31 -19.08 4.44
N ASP A 33 4.53 -19.37 5.73
CA ASP A 33 4.71 -18.35 6.77
C ASP A 33 5.81 -17.34 6.42
N HIS A 34 6.88 -17.79 5.76
CA HIS A 34 7.97 -16.92 5.35
C HIS A 34 7.52 -15.90 4.28
N PHE A 35 6.87 -16.36 3.22
CA PHE A 35 6.38 -15.48 2.16
C PHE A 35 5.25 -14.57 2.66
N ALA A 36 4.35 -15.10 3.49
CA ALA A 36 3.27 -14.34 4.10
C ALA A 36 3.83 -13.22 4.99
N THR A 37 4.84 -13.52 5.82
CA THR A 37 5.49 -12.51 6.68
C THR A 37 6.13 -11.41 5.84
N GLN A 38 6.84 -11.75 4.76
CA GLN A 38 7.43 -10.75 3.88
C GLN A 38 6.38 -9.88 3.17
N LEU A 39 5.27 -10.49 2.72
CA LEU A 39 4.16 -9.75 2.10
C LEU A 39 3.55 -8.76 3.09
N VAL A 40 3.28 -9.19 4.32
CA VAL A 40 2.75 -8.33 5.38
C VAL A 40 3.70 -7.17 5.72
N GLN A 41 5.02 -7.41 5.76
CA GLN A 41 6.00 -6.34 5.98
C GLN A 41 5.94 -5.27 4.88
N ARG A 42 5.92 -5.68 3.61
CA ARG A 42 5.83 -4.73 2.48
C ARG A 42 4.53 -3.92 2.52
N LEU A 43 3.42 -4.57 2.84
CA LEU A 43 2.14 -3.90 3.02
C LEU A 43 2.18 -2.91 4.19
N GLY A 44 2.81 -3.27 5.31
CA GLY A 44 2.96 -2.40 6.47
C GLY A 44 3.69 -1.09 6.15
N TRP A 45 4.79 -1.16 5.40
CA TRP A 45 5.49 0.05 4.94
C TRP A 45 4.63 0.87 3.99
N ALA A 46 4.03 0.25 2.97
CA ALA A 46 3.21 0.97 1.99
C ALA A 46 1.99 1.66 2.63
N VAL A 47 1.35 1.03 3.61
CA VAL A 47 0.23 1.62 4.37
C VAL A 47 0.72 2.75 5.26
N GLY A 48 1.88 2.60 5.90
CA GLY A 48 2.50 3.68 6.68
C GLY A 48 2.82 4.90 5.83
N ASP A 49 3.34 4.70 4.62
CA ASP A 49 3.61 5.76 3.65
C ASP A 49 2.31 6.39 3.15
N ALA A 50 1.27 5.59 2.87
CA ALA A 50 -0.03 6.10 2.45
C ALA A 50 -0.65 7.01 3.52
N ASN A 51 -0.66 6.55 4.77
CA ASN A 51 -1.18 7.33 5.90
C ASN A 51 -0.36 8.62 6.12
N GLN A 52 0.96 8.60 5.93
CA GLN A 52 1.78 9.81 6.01
C GLN A 52 1.47 10.78 4.86
N ALA A 53 1.22 10.28 3.65
CA ALA A 53 0.85 11.12 2.51
C ALA A 53 -0.51 11.79 2.71
N GLU A 54 -1.49 11.06 3.22
CA GLU A 54 -2.82 11.57 3.55
C GLU A 54 -2.76 12.67 4.62
N GLN A 55 -1.89 12.52 5.62
CA GLN A 55 -1.75 13.49 6.72
C GLN A 55 -0.81 14.67 6.39
N GLY A 56 0.21 14.44 5.57
CA GLY A 56 1.27 15.41 5.28
C GLY A 56 0.89 16.47 4.26
N ASP A 57 -0.07 16.17 3.38
CA ASP A 57 -0.49 17.07 2.29
C ASP A 57 -1.56 18.10 2.74
N GLY A 58 -1.94 18.10 4.03
CA GLY A 58 -2.74 19.16 4.67
C GLY A 58 -1.93 20.31 5.30
N ARG A 59 -0.60 20.32 5.15
CA ARG A 59 0.32 21.28 5.80
C ARG A 59 1.13 22.17 4.85
N ARG A 60 0.73 22.29 3.59
CA ARG A 60 1.38 23.15 2.59
C ARG A 60 0.46 24.26 2.09
#